data_AF-A0A7S1Q673-F1
#
_entry.id   AF-A0A7S1Q673-F1
#
_cell.length_a   1.000
_cell.length_b   1.000
_cell.length_c   1.000
_cell.angle_alpha   90.00
_cell.angle_beta   90.00
_cell.angle_gamma   90.00
#
_symmetry.space_group_name_H-M   'P 1'
#
loop_
_entity.id
_entity.type
_entity.pdbx_description
1 polymer ?
#
loop_
_entity_poly.entity_id
_entity_poly.type
_entity_poly.pdbx_seq_one_letter_code
_entity_poly.pdbx_strand_id
1 'polypeptide(L)'
;MTTGDIETAKATLLDSTAALDARIRALYVIKQLRDATAVAILLEAIDTTDSVLLQHEILYNLGQFGAGEACMNRLMEVATTPEKYNEVSRHEAIEAIGAIGQEAAVPFLEDLAAKTADCPPVQESCVLAVDRIRLEAKLGKEGYQKLVSPEFGSVDPAPACEERSVAALKAVLMDPSKHLFERYRAMFALRDLRTPESIAALSDSLRADQSSCLFRHEVAFVLGQLEEPASIPALVESLKDGAEHGMVRHEAAEALGAMADAKTWDLLA
;
A
#
# COMPACT_ATOMS: atom_id res chain seq x y z
N MET A 1 13.65 -14.58 18.41
CA MET A 1 14.67 -13.50 18.41
C MET A 1 15.17 -13.30 19.81
N THR A 2 16.47 -13.10 19.97
CA THR A 2 17.06 -12.68 21.24
C THR A 2 16.93 -11.16 21.40
N THR A 3 17.05 -10.65 22.62
CA THR A 3 17.10 -9.19 22.86
C THR A 3 18.27 -8.53 22.11
N GLY A 4 19.39 -9.23 21.96
CA GLY A 4 20.55 -8.73 21.20
C GLY A 4 20.25 -8.54 19.70
N ASP A 5 19.43 -9.41 19.12
CA ASP A 5 19.02 -9.29 17.71
C ASP A 5 18.15 -8.04 17.50
N ILE A 6 17.25 -7.75 18.44
CA ILE A 6 16.35 -6.59 18.38
C ILE A 6 17.14 -5.28 18.49
N GLU A 7 18.08 -5.18 19.43
CA GLU A 7 18.92 -3.97 19.59
C GLU A 7 19.81 -3.74 18.36
N THR A 8 20.35 -4.80 17.77
CA THR A 8 21.15 -4.70 16.54
C THR A 8 20.31 -4.22 15.36
N ALA A 9 19.10 -4.79 15.20
CA ALA A 9 18.17 -4.37 14.16
C ALA A 9 17.73 -2.91 14.37
N LYS A 10 17.38 -2.53 15.61
CA LYS A 10 17.06 -1.14 15.94
C LYS A 10 18.18 -0.18 15.56
N ALA A 11 19.41 -0.46 16.01
CA ALA A 11 20.56 0.39 15.71
C ALA A 11 20.79 0.52 14.20
N THR A 12 20.63 -0.57 13.45
CA THR A 12 20.77 -0.56 11.98
C THR A 12 19.66 0.27 11.33
N LEU A 13 18.40 0.07 11.72
CA LEU A 13 17.25 0.73 11.11
C LEU A 13 17.31 2.26 11.26
N LEU A 14 17.74 2.73 12.43
CA LEU A 14 17.83 4.15 12.79
C LEU A 14 19.11 4.84 12.28
N ASP A 15 20.08 4.08 11.76
CA ASP A 15 21.31 4.63 11.18
C ASP A 15 21.08 4.98 9.71
N SER A 16 20.92 6.27 9.40
CA SER A 16 20.77 6.76 8.02
C SER A 16 22.00 6.50 7.14
N THR A 17 23.16 6.23 7.74
CA THR A 17 24.39 5.91 6.99
C THR A 17 24.51 4.42 6.64
N ALA A 18 23.70 3.56 7.27
CA ALA A 18 23.65 2.14 6.94
C ALA A 18 23.03 1.91 5.56
N ALA A 19 23.47 0.86 4.87
CA ALA A 19 22.95 0.51 3.55
C ALA A 19 21.43 0.23 3.61
N LEU A 20 20.69 0.74 2.62
CA LEU A 20 19.23 0.67 2.59
C LEU A 20 18.70 -0.78 2.70
N ASP A 21 19.35 -1.73 2.03
CA ASP A 21 18.99 -3.15 2.09
C ASP A 21 19.17 -3.74 3.51
N ALA A 22 20.20 -3.31 4.24
CA ALA A 22 20.41 -3.69 5.63
C ALA A 22 19.33 -3.09 6.55
N ARG A 23 18.92 -1.85 6.29
CA ARG A 23 17.86 -1.16 7.04
C ARG A 23 16.49 -1.78 6.77
N ILE A 24 16.18 -2.16 5.53
CA ILE A 24 14.98 -2.92 5.17
C ILE A 24 14.99 -4.28 5.89
N ARG A 25 16.09 -5.03 5.87
CA ARG A 25 16.19 -6.29 6.65
C ARG A 25 15.96 -6.07 8.14
N ALA A 26 16.48 -4.96 8.69
CA ALA A 26 16.25 -4.60 10.08
C ALA A 26 14.78 -4.29 10.37
N LEU A 27 14.09 -3.54 9.50
CA LEU A 27 12.63 -3.35 9.56
C LEU A 27 11.91 -4.71 9.60
N TYR A 28 12.30 -5.67 8.76
CA TYR A 28 11.70 -7.00 8.73
C TYR A 28 11.95 -7.80 10.01
N VAL A 29 13.06 -7.57 10.73
CA VAL A 29 13.28 -8.14 12.06
C VAL A 29 12.35 -7.48 13.09
N ILE A 30 12.27 -6.14 13.10
CA ILE A 30 11.46 -5.38 14.04
C ILE A 30 9.97 -5.67 13.88
N LYS A 31 9.43 -5.71 12.65
CA LYS A 31 7.99 -5.91 12.42
C LYS A 31 7.46 -7.27 12.91
N GLN A 32 8.32 -8.28 13.02
CA GLN A 32 7.94 -9.61 13.50
C GLN A 32 7.58 -9.62 15.00
N LEU A 33 7.99 -8.59 15.76
CA LEU A 33 7.64 -8.45 17.17
C LEU A 33 6.15 -8.17 17.37
N ARG A 34 5.54 -7.36 16.49
CA ARG A 34 4.11 -6.99 16.51
C ARG A 34 3.62 -6.50 17.88
N ASP A 35 4.46 -5.78 18.61
CA ASP A 35 4.18 -5.26 19.94
C ASP A 35 4.51 -3.76 20.05
N ALA A 36 4.34 -3.20 21.26
CA ALA A 36 4.60 -1.79 21.53
C ALA A 36 6.08 -1.39 21.32
N THR A 37 7.01 -2.34 21.49
CA THR A 37 8.44 -2.09 21.22
C THR A 37 8.68 -1.91 19.73
N ALA A 38 8.06 -2.76 18.90
CA ALA A 38 8.08 -2.62 17.45
C ALA A 38 7.55 -1.25 17.04
N VAL A 39 6.35 -0.89 17.52
CA VAL A 39 5.71 0.40 17.21
C VAL A 39 6.62 1.57 17.57
N ALA A 40 7.17 1.60 18.78
CA ALA A 40 8.03 2.69 19.22
C ALA A 40 9.26 2.87 18.32
N ILE A 41 9.93 1.76 17.95
CA ILE A 41 11.10 1.78 17.06
C ILE A 41 10.72 2.28 15.66
N LEU A 42 9.60 1.79 15.12
CA LEU A 42 9.13 2.17 13.79
C LEU A 42 8.72 3.65 13.72
N LEU A 43 8.06 4.17 14.75
CA LEU A 43 7.73 5.60 14.81
C LEU A 43 8.97 6.49 14.85
N GLU A 44 10.05 6.06 15.54
CA GLU A 44 11.35 6.74 15.52
C GLU A 44 12.02 6.65 14.14
N ALA A 45 11.89 5.49 13.48
CA ALA A 45 12.47 5.23 12.16
C ALA A 45 11.87 6.10 11.04
N ILE A 46 10.60 6.54 11.16
CA ILE A 46 9.96 7.45 10.21
C ILE A 46 10.80 8.72 10.00
N ASP A 47 11.39 9.27 11.06
CA ASP A 47 12.11 10.55 11.01
C ASP A 47 13.61 10.43 10.77
N THR A 48 14.18 9.28 11.07
CA THR A 48 15.62 9.06 10.94
C THR A 48 15.99 8.58 9.54
N THR A 49 15.00 8.15 8.75
CA THR A 49 15.23 7.72 7.38
C THR A 49 15.31 8.86 6.38
N ASP A 50 16.31 8.76 5.50
CA ASP A 50 16.52 9.57 4.30
C ASP A 50 15.94 8.92 3.03
N SER A 51 15.42 7.69 3.15
CA SER A 51 14.84 6.93 2.06
C SER A 51 13.32 6.96 2.11
N VAL A 52 12.70 7.47 1.05
CA VAL A 52 11.25 7.44 0.81
C VAL A 52 10.73 6.00 0.82
N LEU A 53 11.47 5.07 0.21
CA LEU A 53 11.12 3.64 0.18
C LEU A 53 11.03 3.06 1.59
N LEU A 54 12.03 3.33 2.43
CA LEU A 54 12.00 2.83 3.79
C LEU A 54 10.91 3.53 4.62
N GLN A 55 10.66 4.82 4.39
CA GLN A 55 9.60 5.56 5.07
C GLN A 55 8.21 5.00 4.72
N HIS A 56 7.96 4.75 3.44
CA HIS A 56 6.79 4.04 2.91
C HIS A 56 6.63 2.67 3.61
N GLU A 57 7.64 1.82 3.55
CA GLU A 57 7.60 0.49 4.16
C GLU A 57 7.34 0.52 5.67
N ILE A 58 7.92 1.48 6.41
CA ILE A 58 7.65 1.63 7.84
C ILE A 58 6.18 1.94 8.10
N LEU A 59 5.60 2.88 7.34
CA LEU A 59 4.20 3.30 7.48
C LEU A 59 3.24 2.17 7.11
N TYR A 60 3.52 1.47 6.01
CA TYR A 60 2.78 0.29 5.58
C TYR A 60 2.70 -0.74 6.71
N ASN A 61 3.86 -1.12 7.26
CA ASN A 61 3.91 -2.13 8.30
C ASN A 61 3.15 -1.69 9.58
N LEU A 62 3.19 -0.41 9.97
CA LEU A 62 2.39 0.11 11.10
C LEU A 62 0.89 -0.11 10.91
N GLY A 63 0.38 0.04 9.69
CA GLY A 63 -0.99 -0.31 9.32
C GLY A 63 -1.26 -1.82 9.38
N GLN A 64 -0.39 -2.62 8.75
CA GLN A 64 -0.59 -4.06 8.56
C GLN A 64 -0.74 -4.87 9.86
N PHE A 65 0.06 -4.61 10.90
CA PHE A 65 -0.08 -5.35 12.15
C PHE A 65 -1.05 -4.71 13.15
N GLY A 66 -1.69 -3.58 12.80
CA GLY A 66 -2.72 -2.94 13.59
C GLY A 66 -2.17 -2.34 14.88
N ALA A 67 -1.16 -1.48 14.78
CA ALA A 67 -0.50 -0.78 15.90
C ALA A 67 -1.46 0.00 16.83
N GLY A 68 -2.72 0.16 16.43
CA GLY A 68 -3.79 0.75 17.24
C GLY A 68 -3.56 2.22 17.52
N GLU A 69 -4.14 2.72 18.61
CA GLU A 69 -4.09 4.14 19.00
C GLU A 69 -2.66 4.69 19.18
N ALA A 70 -1.69 3.82 19.50
CA ALA A 70 -0.31 4.23 19.81
C ALA A 70 0.39 4.96 18.65
N CYS A 71 0.00 4.70 17.41
CA CYS A 71 0.59 5.33 16.22
C CYS A 71 -0.30 6.41 15.58
N MET A 72 -1.58 6.51 15.97
CA MET A 72 -2.57 7.34 15.27
C MET A 72 -2.18 8.81 15.17
N ASN A 73 -1.77 9.42 16.28
CA ASN A 73 -1.32 10.82 16.28
C ASN A 73 -0.16 11.04 15.31
N ARG A 74 0.74 10.05 15.22
CA ARG A 74 1.91 10.16 14.37
C ARG A 74 1.57 9.96 12.89
N LEU A 75 0.68 9.01 12.57
CA LEU A 75 0.19 8.84 11.20
C LEU A 75 -0.55 10.09 10.72
N MET A 76 -1.38 10.70 11.59
CA MET A 76 -2.06 11.96 11.29
C MET A 76 -1.09 13.12 11.05
N GLU A 77 -0.03 13.23 11.86
CA GLU A 77 1.05 14.20 11.62
C GLU A 77 1.67 13.97 10.23
N VAL A 78 2.12 12.75 9.92
CA VAL A 78 2.72 12.42 8.62
C VAL A 78 1.81 12.82 7.46
N ALA A 79 0.53 12.45 7.51
CA ALA A 79 -0.45 12.76 6.47
C ALA A 79 -0.65 14.28 6.22
N THR A 80 -0.41 15.12 7.23
CA THR A 80 -0.70 16.57 7.20
C THR A 80 0.52 17.48 7.04
N THR A 81 1.73 16.95 6.95
CA THR A 81 2.98 17.73 6.93
C THR A 81 3.73 17.59 5.59
N PRO A 82 3.21 18.18 4.48
CA PRO A 82 3.81 18.08 3.15
C PRO A 82 5.21 18.71 3.03
N GLU A 83 5.57 19.61 3.94
CA GLU A 83 6.90 20.22 4.01
C GLU A 83 7.98 19.26 4.52
N LYS A 84 7.57 18.14 5.14
CA LYS A 84 8.48 17.14 5.72
C LYS A 84 8.35 15.78 5.05
N TYR A 85 7.15 15.36 4.68
CA TYR A 85 6.89 14.06 4.08
C TYR A 85 6.32 14.23 2.66
N ASN A 86 6.83 13.43 1.73
CA ASN A 86 6.36 13.47 0.35
C ASN A 86 4.99 12.78 0.20
N GLU A 87 4.42 12.86 -0.99
CA GLU A 87 3.12 12.26 -1.31
C GLU A 87 3.08 10.74 -1.10
N VAL A 88 4.19 10.03 -1.34
CA VAL A 88 4.30 8.58 -1.12
C VAL A 88 4.13 8.25 0.37
N SER A 89 4.89 8.88 1.24
CA SER A 89 4.75 8.63 2.68
C SER A 89 3.42 9.15 3.24
N ARG A 90 2.84 10.20 2.64
CA ARG A 90 1.54 10.72 3.07
C ARG A 90 0.37 9.80 2.70
N HIS A 91 0.33 9.22 1.50
CA HIS A 91 -0.72 8.23 1.17
C HIS A 91 -0.61 7.02 2.09
N GLU A 92 0.61 6.51 2.30
CA GLU A 92 0.80 5.31 3.10
C GLU A 92 0.40 5.50 4.57
N ALA A 93 0.66 6.68 5.13
CA ALA A 93 0.16 7.03 6.45
C ALA A 93 -1.38 7.02 6.53
N ILE A 94 -2.06 7.44 5.46
CA ILE A 94 -3.52 7.45 5.38
C ILE A 94 -4.08 6.05 5.21
N GLU A 95 -3.44 5.22 4.39
CA GLU A 95 -3.79 3.81 4.26
C GLU A 95 -3.62 3.06 5.58
N ALA A 96 -2.53 3.33 6.32
CA ALA A 96 -2.33 2.79 7.66
C ALA A 96 -3.44 3.23 8.65
N ILE A 97 -3.88 4.50 8.60
CA ILE A 97 -5.05 4.97 9.37
C ILE A 97 -6.31 4.19 8.99
N GLY A 98 -6.54 4.00 7.68
CA GLY A 98 -7.65 3.21 7.16
C GLY A 98 -7.62 1.76 7.64
N ALA A 99 -6.45 1.13 7.61
CA ALA A 99 -6.20 -0.24 8.07
C ALA A 99 -6.45 -0.42 9.57
N ILE A 100 -6.06 0.55 10.40
CA ILE A 100 -6.33 0.57 11.85
C ILE A 100 -7.84 0.65 12.12
N GLY A 101 -8.62 1.29 11.25
CA GLY A 101 -10.07 1.12 11.22
C GLY A 101 -10.84 1.90 12.31
N GLN A 102 -10.24 2.92 12.92
CA GLN A 102 -10.91 3.69 13.98
C GLN A 102 -11.93 4.67 13.40
N GLU A 103 -13.21 4.49 13.74
CA GLU A 103 -14.30 5.38 13.31
C GLU A 103 -14.08 6.85 13.70
N ALA A 104 -13.39 7.10 14.83
CA ALA A 104 -13.03 8.44 15.27
C ALA A 104 -12.07 9.18 14.30
N ALA A 105 -11.40 8.48 13.39
CA ALA A 105 -10.52 9.09 12.38
C ALA A 105 -11.29 9.64 11.17
N VAL A 106 -12.57 9.27 10.96
CA VAL A 106 -13.35 9.66 9.78
C VAL A 106 -13.44 11.19 9.60
N PRO A 107 -13.77 12.00 10.63
CA PRO A 107 -13.83 13.45 10.45
C PRO A 107 -12.50 14.07 10.01
N PHE A 108 -11.37 13.52 10.50
CA PHE A 108 -10.03 13.96 10.11
C PHE A 108 -9.75 13.63 8.64
N LEU A 109 -10.08 12.41 8.19
CA LEU A 109 -9.87 11.98 6.81
C LEU A 109 -10.72 12.80 5.83
N GLU A 110 -11.97 13.10 6.18
CA GLU A 110 -12.85 13.92 5.33
C GLU A 110 -12.36 15.38 5.22
N ASP A 111 -11.90 15.96 6.33
CA ASP A 111 -11.30 17.30 6.35
C ASP A 111 -10.00 17.34 5.54
N LEU A 112 -9.15 16.31 5.65
CA LEU A 112 -7.92 16.21 4.87
C LEU A 112 -8.21 16.06 3.37
N ALA A 113 -9.16 15.21 2.98
CA ALA A 113 -9.57 15.04 1.59
C ALA A 113 -10.07 16.36 0.96
N ALA A 114 -10.82 17.16 1.73
CA ALA A 114 -11.32 18.45 1.27
C ALA A 114 -10.20 19.49 1.06
N LYS A 115 -9.08 19.36 1.78
CA LYS A 115 -7.94 20.29 1.74
C LYS A 115 -6.83 19.89 0.76
N THR A 116 -6.90 18.69 0.19
CA THR A 116 -5.82 18.09 -0.61
C THR A 116 -6.23 17.78 -2.04
N ALA A 117 -7.19 18.53 -2.59
CA ALA A 117 -7.64 18.37 -3.98
C ALA A 117 -6.53 18.64 -5.02
N ASP A 118 -5.45 19.31 -4.63
CA ASP A 118 -4.24 19.54 -5.43
C ASP A 118 -3.21 18.40 -5.33
N CYS A 119 -3.45 17.41 -4.46
CA CYS A 119 -2.62 16.23 -4.26
C CYS A 119 -3.48 14.95 -4.35
N PRO A 120 -3.83 14.50 -5.57
CA PRO A 120 -4.76 13.40 -5.76
C PRO A 120 -4.44 12.10 -4.98
N PRO A 121 -3.19 11.61 -4.89
CA PRO A 121 -2.88 10.40 -4.12
C PRO A 121 -3.31 10.50 -2.65
N VAL A 122 -3.10 11.66 -2.03
CA VAL A 122 -3.47 11.89 -0.63
C VAL A 122 -4.98 11.99 -0.48
N GLN A 123 -5.64 12.76 -1.35
CA GLN A 123 -7.10 12.88 -1.34
C GLN A 123 -7.79 11.53 -1.56
N GLU A 124 -7.38 10.80 -2.58
CA GLU A 124 -7.96 9.51 -2.96
C GLU A 124 -7.77 8.46 -1.86
N SER A 125 -6.60 8.47 -1.19
CA SER A 125 -6.36 7.61 -0.03
C SER A 125 -7.28 7.92 1.13
N CYS A 126 -7.56 9.21 1.39
CA CYS A 126 -8.55 9.57 2.42
C CYS A 126 -9.94 9.02 2.08
N VAL A 127 -10.36 9.10 0.82
CA VAL A 127 -11.64 8.55 0.35
C VAL A 127 -11.69 7.05 0.56
N LEU A 128 -10.65 6.32 0.16
CA LEU A 128 -10.56 4.86 0.36
C LEU A 128 -10.60 4.48 1.84
N ALA A 129 -9.82 5.17 2.69
CA ALA A 129 -9.79 4.93 4.13
C ALA A 129 -11.15 5.16 4.78
N VAL A 130 -11.86 6.24 4.41
CA VAL A 130 -13.21 6.54 4.90
C VAL A 130 -14.20 5.45 4.49
N ASP A 131 -14.20 5.04 3.22
CA ASP A 131 -15.11 4.02 2.72
C ASP A 131 -14.86 2.65 3.36
N ARG A 132 -13.58 2.30 3.56
CA ARG A 132 -13.18 1.09 4.28
C ARG A 132 -13.72 1.08 5.70
N ILE A 133 -13.47 2.15 6.47
CA ILE A 133 -13.92 2.29 7.87
C ILE A 133 -15.45 2.22 7.96
N ARG A 134 -16.15 2.92 7.06
CA ARG A 134 -17.62 2.93 7.02
C ARG A 134 -18.19 1.55 6.66
N LEU A 135 -17.56 0.85 5.72
CA LEU A 135 -17.96 -0.51 5.36
C LEU A 135 -17.78 -1.47 6.54
N GLU A 136 -16.64 -1.40 7.23
CA GLU A 136 -16.38 -2.20 8.44
C GLU A 136 -17.40 -1.90 9.54
N ALA A 137 -17.67 -0.62 9.83
CA ALA A 137 -18.66 -0.20 10.81
C ALA A 137 -20.07 -0.71 10.47
N LYS A 138 -20.45 -0.69 9.19
CA LYS A 138 -21.74 -1.19 8.71
C LYS A 138 -21.89 -2.71 8.85
N LEU A 139 -20.85 -3.46 8.52
CA LEU A 139 -20.88 -4.93 8.52
C LEU A 139 -20.57 -5.53 9.89
N GLY A 140 -19.91 -4.77 10.77
CA GLY A 140 -19.22 -5.29 11.94
C GLY A 140 -17.96 -6.08 11.56
N LYS A 141 -17.05 -6.25 12.53
CA LYS A 141 -15.76 -6.92 12.32
C LYS A 141 -15.89 -8.31 11.69
N GLU A 142 -16.82 -9.13 12.20
CA GLU A 142 -17.06 -10.47 11.67
C GLU A 142 -17.63 -10.46 10.24
N GLY A 143 -18.44 -9.46 9.90
CA GLY A 143 -18.99 -9.30 8.56
C GLY A 143 -17.91 -8.86 7.57
N TYR A 144 -17.08 -7.90 7.95
CA TYR A 144 -15.97 -7.42 7.12
C TYR A 144 -14.93 -8.50 6.89
N GLN A 145 -14.55 -9.27 7.93
CA GLN A 145 -13.55 -10.33 7.82
C GLN A 145 -13.93 -11.43 6.81
N LYS A 146 -15.22 -11.64 6.53
CA LYS A 146 -15.68 -12.60 5.51
C LYS A 146 -15.38 -12.15 4.08
N LEU A 147 -15.13 -10.85 3.87
CA LEU A 147 -14.80 -10.28 2.57
C LEU A 147 -13.28 -10.25 2.31
N VAL A 148 -12.47 -10.41 3.36
CA VAL A 148 -11.00 -10.36 3.27
C VAL A 148 -10.47 -11.69 2.78
N SER A 149 -9.61 -11.66 1.77
CA SER A 149 -8.94 -12.86 1.26
C SER A 149 -7.92 -13.38 2.28
N PRO A 150 -7.96 -14.67 2.66
CA PRO A 150 -6.97 -15.24 3.56
C PRO A 150 -5.62 -15.53 2.88
N GLU A 151 -5.53 -15.44 1.55
CA GLU A 151 -4.36 -15.90 0.79
C GLU A 151 -3.17 -14.93 0.84
N PHE A 152 -3.42 -13.62 0.89
CA PHE A 152 -2.37 -12.60 0.72
C PHE A 152 -1.84 -12.04 2.04
N GLY A 153 -2.60 -12.20 3.13
CA GLY A 153 -2.17 -11.77 4.48
C GLY A 153 -2.00 -10.26 4.65
N SER A 154 -2.33 -9.46 3.64
CA SER A 154 -2.38 -7.99 3.70
C SER A 154 -3.72 -7.48 4.23
N VAL A 155 -3.69 -6.35 4.91
CA VAL A 155 -4.85 -5.51 5.21
C VAL A 155 -5.06 -4.59 4.02
N ASP A 156 -5.92 -5.02 3.09
CA ASP A 156 -6.19 -4.27 1.87
C ASP A 156 -6.98 -2.97 2.14
N PRO A 157 -6.74 -1.90 1.36
CA PRO A 157 -7.50 -0.64 1.44
C PRO A 157 -8.99 -0.81 1.07
N ALA A 158 -9.35 -1.87 0.35
CA ALA A 158 -10.73 -2.27 0.13
C ALA A 158 -10.85 -3.80 0.08
N PRO A 159 -11.96 -4.40 0.54
CA PRO A 159 -12.15 -5.85 0.42
C PRO A 159 -12.67 -6.21 -0.99
N ALA A 160 -12.38 -7.42 -1.47
CA ALA A 160 -12.93 -7.89 -2.75
C ALA A 160 -14.47 -7.78 -2.80
N CYS A 161 -15.03 -7.50 -3.98
CA CYS A 161 -16.46 -7.66 -4.21
C CYS A 161 -16.83 -9.13 -4.45
N GLU A 162 -18.12 -9.47 -4.36
CA GLU A 162 -18.60 -10.85 -4.52
C GLU A 162 -18.67 -11.31 -5.98
N GLU A 163 -18.56 -10.39 -6.95
CA GLU A 163 -18.58 -10.70 -8.37
C GLU A 163 -17.38 -11.58 -8.76
N ARG A 164 -17.61 -12.58 -9.63
CA ARG A 164 -16.61 -13.57 -10.06
C ARG A 164 -16.41 -13.62 -11.58
N SER A 165 -17.23 -12.91 -12.34
CA SER A 165 -17.06 -12.75 -13.79
C SER A 165 -15.92 -11.78 -14.08
N VAL A 166 -14.81 -12.30 -14.61
CA VAL A 166 -13.65 -11.49 -15.04
C VAL A 166 -14.08 -10.36 -15.99
N ALA A 167 -15.03 -10.62 -16.89
CA ALA A 167 -15.52 -9.61 -17.82
C ALA A 167 -16.26 -8.46 -17.10
N ALA A 168 -17.10 -8.77 -16.11
CA ALA A 168 -17.81 -7.76 -15.33
C ALA A 168 -16.86 -6.97 -14.43
N LEU A 169 -15.93 -7.66 -13.77
CA LEU A 169 -14.89 -7.04 -12.94
C LEU A 169 -13.99 -6.12 -13.76
N LYS A 170 -13.53 -6.55 -14.94
CA LYS A 170 -12.74 -5.73 -15.85
C LYS A 170 -13.51 -4.49 -16.31
N ALA A 171 -14.81 -4.61 -16.57
CA ALA A 171 -15.63 -3.46 -16.95
C ALA A 171 -15.67 -2.39 -15.84
N VAL A 172 -15.75 -2.79 -14.57
CA VAL A 172 -15.67 -1.86 -13.42
C VAL A 172 -14.26 -1.31 -13.24
N LEU A 173 -13.24 -2.18 -13.28
CA LEU A 173 -11.83 -1.83 -13.12
C LEU A 173 -11.39 -0.70 -14.08
N MET A 174 -11.82 -0.80 -15.33
CA MET A 174 -11.42 0.07 -16.44
C MET A 174 -12.30 1.33 -16.61
N ASP A 175 -13.32 1.51 -15.79
CA ASP A 175 -14.26 2.63 -15.90
C ASP A 175 -13.90 3.75 -14.90
N PRO A 176 -13.25 4.84 -15.35
CA PRO A 176 -12.84 5.93 -14.48
C PRO A 176 -14.01 6.76 -13.96
N SER A 177 -15.25 6.54 -14.44
CA SER A 177 -16.44 7.18 -13.89
C SER A 177 -16.97 6.49 -12.63
N LYS A 178 -16.48 5.27 -12.34
CA LYS A 178 -16.83 4.54 -11.11
C LYS A 178 -16.13 5.12 -9.90
N HIS A 179 -16.77 4.96 -8.75
CA HIS A 179 -16.18 5.32 -7.47
C HIS A 179 -14.87 4.55 -7.27
N LEU A 180 -13.80 5.20 -6.80
CA LEU A 180 -12.49 4.57 -6.68
C LEU A 180 -12.54 3.31 -5.81
N PHE A 181 -13.26 3.37 -4.68
CA PHE A 181 -13.49 2.20 -3.83
C PHE A 181 -14.14 1.04 -4.60
N GLU A 182 -15.12 1.28 -5.49
CA GLU A 182 -15.73 0.22 -6.32
C GLU A 182 -14.70 -0.44 -7.25
N ARG A 183 -13.83 0.37 -7.87
CA ARG A 183 -12.74 -0.11 -8.74
C ARG A 183 -11.72 -0.94 -7.96
N TYR A 184 -11.36 -0.50 -6.75
CA TYR A 184 -10.48 -1.25 -5.84
C TYR A 184 -11.07 -2.60 -5.46
N ARG A 185 -12.36 -2.65 -5.11
CA ARG A 185 -13.04 -3.91 -4.79
C ARG A 185 -13.06 -4.88 -5.98
N ALA A 186 -13.20 -4.37 -7.21
CA ALA A 186 -13.13 -5.18 -8.43
C ALA A 186 -11.71 -5.68 -8.71
N MET A 187 -10.69 -4.84 -8.49
CA MET A 187 -9.27 -5.18 -8.59
C MET A 187 -8.89 -6.31 -7.63
N PHE A 188 -9.28 -6.23 -6.35
CA PHE A 188 -9.01 -7.30 -5.40
C PHE A 188 -9.80 -8.58 -5.70
N ALA A 189 -11.02 -8.48 -6.25
CA ALA A 189 -11.72 -9.66 -6.74
C ALA A 189 -10.98 -10.33 -7.92
N LEU A 190 -10.40 -9.55 -8.85
CA LEU A 190 -9.56 -10.09 -9.93
C LEU A 190 -8.28 -10.73 -9.40
N ARG A 191 -7.61 -10.09 -8.42
CA ARG A 191 -6.46 -10.67 -7.70
C ARG A 191 -6.82 -12.04 -7.15
N ASP A 192 -7.91 -12.13 -6.39
CA ASP A 192 -8.31 -13.35 -5.72
C ASP A 192 -8.75 -14.46 -6.70
N LEU A 193 -9.16 -14.13 -7.93
CA LEU A 193 -9.50 -15.11 -8.96
C LEU A 193 -8.29 -15.79 -9.59
N ARG A 194 -7.15 -15.09 -9.69
CA ARG A 194 -5.86 -15.64 -10.19
C ARG A 194 -5.91 -16.34 -11.55
N THR A 195 -6.87 -16.00 -12.42
CA THR A 195 -6.91 -16.58 -13.77
C THR A 195 -6.04 -15.79 -14.74
N PRO A 196 -5.59 -16.40 -15.85
CA PRO A 196 -4.89 -15.67 -16.92
C PRO A 196 -5.64 -14.41 -17.39
N GLU A 197 -6.97 -14.49 -17.48
CA GLU A 197 -7.81 -13.36 -17.88
C GLU A 197 -7.83 -12.26 -16.80
N SER A 198 -7.79 -12.62 -15.52
CA SER A 198 -7.67 -11.64 -14.44
C SER A 198 -6.33 -10.92 -14.46
N ILE A 199 -5.23 -11.65 -14.64
CA ILE A 199 -3.88 -11.08 -14.74
C ILE A 199 -3.80 -10.15 -15.96
N ALA A 200 -4.40 -10.54 -17.08
CA ALA A 200 -4.51 -9.71 -18.26
C ALA A 200 -5.34 -8.44 -18.00
N ALA A 201 -6.48 -8.54 -17.29
CA ALA A 201 -7.30 -7.38 -16.95
C ALA A 201 -6.56 -6.37 -16.06
N LEU A 202 -5.84 -6.84 -15.04
CA LEU A 202 -5.00 -6.02 -14.16
C LEU A 202 -3.86 -5.37 -14.95
N SER A 203 -3.14 -6.15 -15.76
CA SER A 203 -2.06 -5.66 -16.62
C SER A 203 -2.55 -4.62 -17.63
N ASP A 204 -3.75 -4.80 -18.20
CA ASP A 204 -4.38 -3.82 -19.10
C ASP A 204 -4.72 -2.53 -18.36
N SER A 205 -5.21 -2.62 -17.11
CA SER A 205 -5.51 -1.42 -16.31
C SER A 205 -4.27 -0.62 -15.94
N LEU A 206 -3.14 -1.27 -15.64
CA LEU A 206 -1.88 -0.59 -15.35
C LEU A 206 -1.42 0.25 -16.56
N ARG A 207 -1.62 -0.26 -17.78
CA ARG A 207 -1.23 0.43 -19.02
C ARG A 207 -2.20 1.53 -19.44
N ALA A 208 -3.50 1.26 -19.30
CA ALA A 208 -4.53 2.07 -19.94
C ALA A 208 -5.13 3.13 -19.03
N ASP A 209 -5.08 2.95 -17.70
CA ASP A 209 -5.61 3.96 -16.79
C ASP A 209 -4.78 5.23 -16.86
N GLN A 210 -5.46 6.36 -17.02
CA GLN A 210 -4.86 7.70 -17.00
C GLN A 210 -5.53 8.59 -15.95
N SER A 211 -6.38 8.02 -15.11
CA SER A 211 -7.27 8.75 -14.21
C SER A 211 -6.66 8.94 -12.82
N SER A 212 -5.93 7.95 -12.32
CA SER A 212 -5.39 7.97 -10.96
C SER A 212 -4.05 7.22 -10.90
N CYS A 213 -3.01 7.91 -10.46
CA CYS A 213 -1.73 7.26 -10.17
C CYS A 213 -1.80 6.38 -8.92
N LEU A 214 -2.64 6.72 -7.92
CA LEU A 214 -2.87 5.86 -6.76
C LEU A 214 -3.53 4.53 -7.17
N PHE A 215 -4.48 4.56 -8.11
CA PHE A 215 -5.08 3.35 -8.66
C PHE A 215 -4.04 2.48 -9.38
N ARG A 216 -3.22 3.07 -10.26
CA ARG A 216 -2.16 2.33 -10.96
C ARG A 216 -1.10 1.77 -10.01
N HIS A 217 -0.75 2.52 -8.97
CA HIS A 217 0.11 2.06 -7.87
C HIS A 217 -0.44 0.77 -7.26
N GLU A 218 -1.70 0.78 -6.83
CA GLU A 218 -2.30 -0.40 -6.21
C GLU A 218 -2.42 -1.58 -7.19
N VAL A 219 -2.66 -1.32 -8.48
CA VAL A 219 -2.63 -2.37 -9.51
C VAL A 219 -1.23 -2.99 -9.61
N ALA A 220 -0.16 -2.18 -9.57
CA ALA A 220 1.21 -2.69 -9.58
C ALA A 220 1.51 -3.53 -8.33
N PHE A 221 1.08 -3.08 -7.14
CA PHE A 221 1.18 -3.83 -5.88
C PHE A 221 0.49 -5.20 -6.00
N VAL A 222 -0.76 -5.22 -6.47
CA VAL A 222 -1.55 -6.44 -6.67
C VAL A 222 -0.88 -7.39 -7.67
N LEU A 223 -0.29 -6.88 -8.76
CA LEU A 223 0.45 -7.70 -9.72
C LEU A 223 1.73 -8.29 -9.10
N GLY A 224 2.39 -7.54 -8.19
CA GLY A 224 3.50 -8.03 -7.38
C GLY A 224 3.08 -9.16 -6.44
N GLN A 225 1.97 -9.00 -5.72
CA GLN A 225 1.41 -10.03 -4.84
C GLN A 225 1.04 -11.33 -5.58
N LEU A 226 0.61 -11.23 -6.84
CA LEU A 226 0.26 -12.40 -7.65
C LEU A 226 1.49 -13.20 -8.08
N GLU A 227 2.65 -12.55 -8.24
CA GLU A 227 3.91 -13.13 -8.71
C GLU A 227 3.79 -13.89 -10.05
N GLU A 228 2.85 -13.49 -10.90
CA GLU A 228 2.56 -14.18 -12.17
C GLU A 228 3.44 -13.66 -13.31
N PRO A 229 4.28 -14.48 -13.98
CA PRO A 229 5.21 -14.01 -15.01
C PRO A 229 4.56 -13.25 -16.18
N ALA A 230 3.26 -13.46 -16.41
CA ALA A 230 2.49 -12.74 -17.42
C ALA A 230 2.30 -11.24 -17.11
N SER A 231 2.48 -10.81 -15.86
CA SER A 231 2.41 -9.40 -15.45
C SER A 231 3.71 -8.62 -15.69
N ILE A 232 4.85 -9.31 -15.78
CA ILE A 232 6.19 -8.72 -15.91
C ILE A 232 6.26 -7.66 -17.03
N PRO A 233 5.71 -7.89 -18.25
CA PRO A 233 5.76 -6.88 -19.30
C PRO A 233 5.10 -5.56 -18.88
N ALA A 234 3.92 -5.60 -18.23
CA ALA A 234 3.21 -4.39 -17.82
C ALA A 234 3.97 -3.61 -16.73
N LEU A 235 4.55 -4.32 -15.77
CA LEU A 235 5.37 -3.73 -14.71
C LEU A 235 6.66 -3.11 -15.28
N VAL A 236 7.33 -3.80 -16.20
CA VAL A 236 8.54 -3.28 -16.88
C VAL A 236 8.22 -2.05 -17.73
N GLU A 237 7.10 -2.05 -18.44
CA GLU A 237 6.62 -0.89 -19.21
C GLU A 237 6.41 0.32 -18.29
N SER A 238 5.70 0.14 -17.18
CA SER A 238 5.43 1.21 -16.20
C SER A 238 6.72 1.75 -15.56
N LEU A 239 7.63 0.87 -15.12
CA LEU A 239 8.91 1.28 -14.51
C LEU A 239 9.80 2.11 -15.48
N LYS A 240 9.80 1.74 -16.77
CA LYS A 240 10.61 2.40 -17.81
C LYS A 240 9.97 3.67 -18.36
N ASP A 241 8.68 3.88 -18.16
CA ASP A 241 8.01 5.07 -18.65
C ASP A 241 8.42 6.30 -17.83
N GLY A 242 9.20 7.20 -18.44
CA GLY A 242 9.62 8.46 -17.81
C GLY A 242 8.49 9.47 -17.62
N ALA A 243 7.33 9.25 -18.24
CA ALA A 243 6.12 10.05 -18.02
C ALA A 243 5.22 9.48 -16.92
N GLU A 244 5.48 8.25 -16.46
CA GLU A 244 4.72 7.64 -15.37
C GLU A 244 5.05 8.28 -14.02
N HIS A 245 4.04 8.34 -13.16
CA HIS A 245 4.14 8.93 -11.84
C HIS A 245 5.15 8.16 -10.97
N GLY A 246 5.95 8.88 -10.18
CA GLY A 246 7.02 8.32 -9.36
C GLY A 246 6.57 7.18 -8.44
N MET A 247 5.39 7.32 -7.81
CA MET A 247 4.84 6.28 -6.94
C MET A 247 4.49 4.98 -7.69
N VAL A 248 4.01 5.06 -8.94
CA VAL A 248 3.65 3.86 -9.72
C VAL A 248 4.92 3.15 -10.16
N ARG A 249 5.94 3.91 -10.58
CA ARG A 249 7.26 3.36 -10.93
C ARG A 249 7.95 2.69 -9.75
N HIS A 250 7.80 3.29 -8.57
CA HIS A 250 8.30 2.73 -7.31
C HIS A 250 7.67 1.36 -7.04
N GLU A 251 6.35 1.30 -7.02
CA GLU A 251 5.61 0.06 -6.77
C GLU A 251 5.86 -1.00 -7.85
N ALA A 252 5.99 -0.58 -9.12
CA ALA A 252 6.39 -1.49 -10.19
C ALA A 252 7.80 -2.08 -9.97
N ALA A 253 8.75 -1.28 -9.45
CA ALA A 253 10.07 -1.78 -9.10
C ALA A 253 10.03 -2.75 -7.92
N GLU A 254 9.24 -2.45 -6.88
CA GLU A 254 9.01 -3.34 -5.74
C GLU A 254 8.40 -4.68 -6.19
N ALA A 255 7.33 -4.64 -6.97
CA ALA A 255 6.68 -5.81 -7.54
C ALA A 255 7.66 -6.68 -8.35
N LEU A 256 8.44 -6.07 -9.24
CA LEU A 256 9.46 -6.80 -10.03
C LEU A 256 10.57 -7.39 -9.15
N GLY A 257 10.95 -6.69 -8.08
CA GLY A 257 11.92 -7.16 -7.09
C GLY A 257 11.41 -8.37 -6.31
N ALA A 258 10.14 -8.35 -5.89
CA ALA A 258 9.48 -9.46 -5.20
C ALA A 258 9.40 -10.72 -6.08
N MET A 259 9.12 -10.55 -7.38
CA MET A 259 9.05 -11.66 -8.34
C MET A 259 10.41 -12.31 -8.63
N ALA A 260 11.51 -11.61 -8.38
CA ALA A 260 12.89 -12.10 -8.52
C ALA A 260 13.23 -12.78 -9.88
N ASP A 261 12.58 -12.38 -10.98
CA ASP A 261 12.89 -12.90 -12.32
C ASP A 261 14.25 -12.36 -12.80
N ALA A 262 15.14 -13.26 -13.21
CA ALA A 262 16.49 -12.89 -13.67
C ALA A 262 16.50 -11.91 -14.85
N LYS A 263 15.42 -11.83 -15.63
CA LYS A 263 15.28 -10.90 -16.76
C LYS A 263 15.10 -9.44 -16.32
N THR A 264 14.77 -9.20 -15.05
CA THR A 264 14.52 -7.85 -14.52
C THR A 264 15.70 -7.32 -13.71
N TRP A 265 16.74 -8.13 -13.46
CA TRP A 265 17.88 -7.73 -12.63
C TRP A 265 18.61 -6.51 -13.17
N ASP A 266 18.94 -6.47 -14.46
CA ASP A 266 19.61 -5.32 -15.07
C ASP A 266 18.76 -4.04 -15.05
N LEU A 267 17.44 -4.18 -14.87
CA LEU A 267 16.51 -3.05 -14.75
C LEU A 267 16.44 -2.51 -13.31
N LEU A 268 16.74 -3.35 -12.32
CA LEU A 268 16.65 -3.03 -10.89
C LEU A 268 18.00 -2.72 -10.23
N ALA A 269 19.11 -2.95 -10.96
CA ALA A 269 20.49 -2.68 -10.51
C ALA A 269 20.88 -1.20 -10.66
#